data_AF-A0A5B7C763-F1
#
_entry.id   AF-A0A5B7C763-F1
#
_cell.length_a   1.000
_cell.length_b   1.000
_cell.length_c   1.000
_cell.angle_alpha   90.00
_cell.angle_beta   90.00
_cell.angle_gamma   90.00
#
_symmetry.space_group_name_H-M   'P 1'
#
loop_
_entity.id
_entity.type
_entity.pdbx_description
1 polymer ?
#
loop_
_entity_poly.entity_id
_entity_poly.type
_entity_poly.pdbx_seq_one_letter_code
_entity_poly.pdbx_strand_id
1 'polypeptide(L)'
;LIQSGVESGAKLLLDGRSIVVPGCERGNFIGPTILTDVTADMECHKEEIFGPVLICMQADSLEEAIEIVNRNRYGNGASIFTTSGVAARKFQTEIESGQVGVNVPIPVPVPFFSFTGSKASFAGDLNFYGKA
;
A
#
# COMPACT_ATOMS: atom_id res chain seq x y z
N LEU A 1 -14.42 -6.66 2.37
CA LEU A 1 -13.53 -5.70 1.68
C LEU A 1 -13.58 -5.81 0.15
N ILE A 2 -13.28 -6.96 -0.50
CA ILE A 2 -13.37 -7.06 -1.98
C ILE A 2 -14.79 -6.71 -2.49
N GLN A 3 -15.81 -7.36 -1.92
CA GLN A 3 -17.21 -7.12 -2.29
C GLN A 3 -17.62 -5.65 -2.09
N SER A 4 -17.27 -5.06 -0.93
CA SER A 4 -17.52 -3.65 -0.59
C SER A 4 -16.89 -2.70 -1.63
N GLY A 5 -15.68 -3.00 -2.12
CA GLY A 5 -15.05 -2.24 -3.20
C GLY A 5 -15.88 -2.25 -4.48
N VAL A 6 -16.36 -3.43 -4.91
CA VAL A 6 -17.21 -3.57 -6.11
C VAL A 6 -18.53 -2.82 -5.95
N GLU A 7 -19.17 -2.93 -4.79
CA GLU A 7 -20.41 -2.22 -4.46
C GLU A 7 -20.23 -0.71 -4.40
N SER A 8 -19.03 -0.25 -4.04
CA SER A 8 -18.66 1.17 -4.03
C SER A 8 -18.26 1.71 -5.40
N GLY A 9 -18.30 0.89 -6.46
CA GLY A 9 -18.02 1.30 -7.84
C GLY A 9 -16.61 0.99 -8.34
N ALA A 10 -15.77 0.31 -7.56
CA ALA A 10 -14.49 -0.18 -8.07
C ALA A 10 -14.71 -1.24 -9.13
N LYS A 11 -13.86 -1.23 -10.16
CA LYS A 11 -13.88 -2.25 -11.20
C LYS A 11 -13.06 -3.47 -10.78
N LEU A 12 -13.69 -4.64 -10.84
CA LEU A 12 -13.02 -5.91 -10.57
C LEU A 12 -12.34 -6.43 -11.85
N LEU A 13 -11.03 -6.17 -11.98
CA LEU A 13 -10.25 -6.56 -13.16
C LEU A 13 -9.83 -8.03 -13.14
N LEU A 14 -9.50 -8.54 -11.95
CA LEU A 14 -9.20 -9.96 -11.71
C LEU A 14 -9.96 -10.40 -10.46
N ASP A 15 -10.77 -11.45 -10.57
CA ASP A 15 -11.60 -11.96 -9.48
C ASP A 15 -11.05 -13.27 -8.92
N GLY A 16 -10.48 -13.20 -7.71
CA GLY A 16 -9.95 -14.35 -6.98
C GLY A 16 -10.92 -14.98 -5.97
N ARG A 17 -12.20 -14.57 -5.91
CA ARG A 17 -13.10 -14.96 -4.82
C ARG A 17 -13.60 -16.41 -4.87
N SER A 18 -13.57 -17.04 -6.04
CA SER A 18 -14.17 -18.36 -6.27
C SER A 18 -13.15 -19.44 -6.64
N ILE A 19 -11.89 -19.30 -6.21
CA ILE A 19 -10.88 -20.32 -6.49
C ILE A 19 -11.15 -21.59 -5.68
N VAL A 20 -10.92 -22.74 -6.31
CA VAL A 20 -10.92 -24.05 -5.63
C VAL A 20 -9.57 -24.69 -5.90
N VAL A 21 -8.86 -25.06 -4.83
CA VAL A 21 -7.57 -25.75 -4.91
C VAL A 21 -7.83 -27.25 -4.80
N PRO A 22 -7.58 -28.06 -5.85
CA PRO A 22 -7.85 -29.49 -5.83
C PRO A 22 -7.11 -30.19 -4.67
N GLY A 23 -7.83 -31.02 -3.91
CA GLY A 23 -7.31 -31.72 -2.73
C GLY A 23 -7.29 -30.88 -1.44
N CYS A 24 -7.61 -29.59 -1.54
CA CYS A 24 -7.68 -28.66 -0.41
C CYS A 24 -8.97 -27.85 -0.42
N GLU A 25 -10.09 -28.44 -0.82
CA GLU A 25 -11.39 -27.76 -1.04
C GLU A 25 -11.93 -27.07 0.23
N ARG A 26 -11.47 -27.49 1.41
CA ARG A 26 -11.83 -26.89 2.72
C ARG A 26 -10.76 -25.94 3.28
N GLY A 27 -9.75 -25.58 2.49
CA GLY A 27 -8.72 -24.63 2.89
C GLY A 27 -9.17 -23.17 2.80
N ASN A 28 -8.46 -22.27 3.49
CA ASN A 28 -8.72 -20.83 3.46
C ASN A 28 -7.99 -20.17 2.28
N PHE A 29 -8.31 -20.58 1.06
CA PHE A 29 -7.70 -20.04 -0.15
C PHE A 29 -8.51 -18.90 -0.71
N ILE A 30 -7.80 -17.84 -1.09
CA ILE A 30 -8.33 -16.73 -1.88
C ILE A 30 -7.35 -16.47 -3.01
N GLY A 31 -7.88 -16.31 -4.22
CA GLY A 31 -7.08 -16.03 -5.40
C GLY A 31 -6.58 -14.59 -5.44
N PRO A 32 -5.55 -14.30 -6.26
CA PRO A 32 -5.14 -12.93 -6.52
C PRO A 32 -6.33 -12.13 -7.07
N THR A 33 -6.53 -10.93 -6.55
CA THR A 33 -7.62 -10.04 -6.92
C THR A 33 -7.06 -8.67 -7.28
N ILE A 34 -7.56 -8.06 -8.36
CA ILE A 34 -7.16 -6.70 -8.76
C ILE A 34 -8.41 -5.83 -8.86
N LEU A 35 -8.44 -4.76 -8.06
CA LEU A 35 -9.45 -3.72 -8.09
C LEU A 35 -8.85 -2.46 -8.74
N THR A 36 -9.50 -1.95 -9.77
CA THR A 36 -9.15 -0.67 -10.43
C THR A 36 -10.24 0.37 -10.20
N ASP A 37 -9.94 1.61 -10.55
CA ASP A 37 -10.86 2.76 -10.40
C ASP A 37 -11.29 2.97 -8.93
N VAL A 38 -10.39 2.64 -8.01
CA VAL A 38 -10.62 2.83 -6.57
C VAL A 38 -10.38 4.30 -6.20
N THR A 39 -11.26 4.85 -5.37
CA THR A 39 -11.14 6.21 -4.83
C THR A 39 -10.78 6.16 -3.34
N ALA A 40 -10.26 7.28 -2.82
CA ALA A 40 -9.83 7.39 -1.42
C ALA A 40 -10.98 7.21 -0.41
N ASP A 41 -12.24 7.33 -0.86
CA ASP A 41 -13.43 7.19 -0.02
C ASP A 41 -13.89 5.73 0.16
N MET A 42 -13.41 4.82 -0.68
CA MET A 42 -13.81 3.40 -0.61
C MET A 42 -13.19 2.70 0.59
N GLU A 43 -13.98 1.84 1.24
CA GLU A 43 -13.54 1.08 2.41
C GLU A 43 -12.33 0.18 2.11
N CYS A 44 -12.27 -0.38 0.89
CA CYS A 44 -11.14 -1.20 0.46
C CYS A 44 -9.80 -0.43 0.41
N HIS A 45 -9.83 0.91 0.29
CA HIS A 45 -8.64 1.76 0.38
C HIS A 45 -8.33 2.18 1.83
N LYS A 46 -9.36 2.42 2.64
CA LYS A 46 -9.23 2.90 4.02
C LYS A 46 -8.73 1.81 4.98
N GLU A 47 -9.14 0.57 4.75
CA GLU A 47 -8.83 -0.59 5.59
C GLU A 47 -7.74 -1.47 4.97
N GLU A 48 -6.88 -2.02 5.82
CA GLU A 48 -5.82 -2.94 5.39
C GLU A 48 -6.41 -4.33 5.11
N ILE A 49 -6.34 -4.79 3.85
CA ILE A 49 -6.98 -6.05 3.44
C ILE A 49 -6.21 -7.29 3.95
N PHE A 50 -4.88 -7.21 4.05
CA PHE A 50 -4.02 -8.32 4.51
C PHE A 50 -4.14 -9.64 3.71
N GLY A 51 -4.55 -9.54 2.45
CA GLY A 51 -4.70 -10.67 1.51
C GLY A 51 -4.13 -10.35 0.13
N PRO A 52 -4.20 -11.28 -0.83
CA PRO A 52 -3.64 -11.12 -2.18
C PRO A 52 -4.54 -10.22 -3.05
N VAL A 53 -4.79 -9.00 -2.60
CA VAL A 53 -5.63 -8.01 -3.27
C VAL A 53 -4.82 -6.76 -3.58
N LEU A 54 -4.65 -6.46 -4.87
CA LEU A 54 -4.04 -5.22 -5.34
C LEU A 54 -5.14 -4.21 -5.65
N ILE A 55 -4.97 -2.98 -5.13
CA ILE A 55 -5.80 -1.83 -5.45
C ILE A 55 -5.00 -0.88 -6.33
N CYS A 56 -5.63 -0.42 -7.41
CA CYS A 56 -5.09 0.58 -8.31
C CYS A 56 -5.96 1.84 -8.28
N MET A 57 -5.31 2.96 -7.97
CA MET A 57 -5.87 4.30 -8.01
C MET A 57 -5.15 5.09 -9.10
N GLN A 58 -5.83 6.06 -9.70
CA GLN A 58 -5.25 6.97 -10.68
C GLN A 58 -5.02 8.33 -10.03
N ALA A 59 -3.94 8.99 -10.42
CA ALA A 59 -3.62 10.36 -10.03
C ALA A 59 -3.08 11.08 -11.27
N ASP A 60 -3.51 12.32 -11.49
CA ASP A 60 -3.16 13.14 -12.64
C ASP A 60 -1.78 13.80 -12.48
N SER A 61 -1.24 13.81 -11.26
CA SER A 61 0.06 14.40 -10.94
C SER A 61 0.79 13.67 -9.81
N LEU A 62 2.09 13.93 -9.68
CA LEU A 62 2.88 13.41 -8.56
C LEU A 62 2.40 14.01 -7.24
N GLU A 63 2.03 15.29 -7.25
CA GLU A 63 1.48 16.02 -6.10
C GLU A 63 0.21 15.37 -5.59
N GLU A 64 -0.73 15.05 -6.48
CA GLU A 64 -1.97 14.34 -6.13
C GLU A 64 -1.67 12.93 -5.60
N ALA A 65 -0.75 12.20 -6.23
CA ALA A 65 -0.36 10.87 -5.75
C ALA A 65 0.21 10.92 -4.32
N ILE A 66 1.07 11.90 -4.03
CA ILE A 66 1.61 12.15 -2.68
C ILE A 66 0.48 12.49 -1.72
N GLU A 67 -0.47 13.34 -2.11
CA GLU A 67 -1.62 13.70 -1.28
C GLU A 67 -2.53 12.51 -0.98
N ILE A 68 -2.78 11.62 -1.94
CA ILE A 68 -3.53 10.38 -1.72
C ILE A 68 -2.84 9.52 -0.65
N VAL A 69 -1.53 9.31 -0.77
CA VAL A 69 -0.77 8.50 0.21
C VAL A 69 -0.73 9.18 1.57
N ASN A 70 -0.50 10.50 1.63
CA ASN A 70 -0.44 11.25 2.88
C ASN A 70 -1.80 11.38 3.57
N ARG A 71 -2.92 11.36 2.86
CA ARG A 71 -4.26 11.31 3.50
C ARG A 71 -4.56 9.97 4.14
N ASN A 72 -3.82 8.90 3.81
CA ASN A 72 -4.01 7.62 4.46
C ASN A 72 -3.64 7.70 5.94
N ARG A 73 -4.44 7.04 6.78
CA ARG A 73 -4.24 6.94 8.23
C ARG A 73 -2.93 6.23 8.57
N TYR A 74 -2.51 5.30 7.73
CA TYR A 74 -1.30 4.51 7.89
C TYR A 74 -0.15 5.12 7.10
N GLY A 75 1.07 5.02 7.65
CA GLY A 75 2.28 5.62 7.09
C GLY A 75 3.50 4.71 7.29
N ASN A 76 3.35 3.40 7.06
CA ASN A 76 4.44 2.44 7.28
C ASN A 76 5.56 2.63 6.24
N GLY A 77 5.25 2.38 4.98
CA GLY A 77 6.19 2.54 3.88
C GLY A 77 5.50 2.93 2.58
N ALA A 78 6.21 3.69 1.74
CA ALA A 78 5.75 4.09 0.42
C ALA A 78 6.92 4.07 -0.57
N SER A 79 6.60 3.84 -1.84
CA SER A 79 7.62 3.66 -2.88
C SER A 79 7.24 4.39 -4.16
N ILE A 80 8.23 4.98 -4.81
CA ILE A 80 8.11 5.58 -6.15
C ILE A 80 8.97 4.81 -7.15
N PHE A 81 8.40 4.53 -8.32
CA PHE A 81 9.13 3.98 -9.47
C PHE A 81 9.28 5.07 -10.52
N THR A 82 10.51 5.52 -10.74
CA THR A 82 10.79 6.65 -11.64
C THR A 82 12.25 6.65 -12.10
N THR A 83 12.47 7.24 -13.28
CA THR A 83 13.81 7.57 -13.79
C THR A 83 14.20 9.03 -13.52
N SER A 84 13.28 9.84 -12.99
CA SER A 84 13.50 11.27 -12.70
C SER A 84 14.03 11.47 -11.29
N GLY A 85 15.25 12.00 -11.18
CA GLY A 85 15.83 12.38 -9.87
C GLY A 85 15.04 13.48 -9.16
N VAL A 86 14.41 14.40 -9.92
CA VAL A 86 13.56 15.46 -9.36
C VAL A 86 12.30 14.86 -8.73
N ALA A 87 11.64 13.92 -9.42
CA ALA A 87 10.47 13.24 -8.89
C ALA A 87 10.81 12.40 -7.65
N ALA A 88 11.92 11.65 -7.70
CA ALA A 88 12.39 10.85 -6.57
C ALA A 88 12.68 11.73 -5.34
N ARG A 89 13.38 12.87 -5.54
CA ARG A 89 13.70 13.80 -4.45
C ARG A 89 12.46 14.48 -3.86
N LYS A 90 11.54 14.91 -4.73
CA LYS A 90 10.25 15.49 -4.32
C LYS A 90 9.45 14.50 -3.47
N PHE A 91 9.24 13.28 -3.98
CA PHE A 91 8.56 12.22 -3.26
C PHE A 91 9.21 11.92 -1.90
N GLN A 92 10.54 11.76 -1.86
CA GLN A 92 11.26 11.50 -0.62
C GLN A 92 11.09 12.62 0.43
N THR A 93 10.93 13.88 0.00
CA THR A 93 10.85 15.03 0.90
C THR A 93 9.43 15.29 1.38
N GLU A 94 8.42 15.00 0.55
CA GLU A 94 7.03 15.37 0.81
C GLU A 94 6.16 14.20 1.30
N ILE A 95 6.62 12.95 1.15
CA ILE A 95 5.88 11.80 1.67
C ILE A 95 6.02 11.71 3.20
N GLU A 96 4.91 11.43 3.88
CA GLU A 96 4.88 11.34 5.34
C GLU A 96 5.09 9.91 5.85
N SER A 97 5.32 8.93 4.98
CA SER A 97 5.57 7.53 5.34
C SER A 97 6.94 7.34 5.99
N GLY A 98 7.03 6.45 6.99
CA GLY A 98 8.26 6.21 7.74
C GLY A 98 9.40 5.62 6.90
N GLN A 99 9.07 4.70 5.99
CA GLN A 99 10.02 4.08 5.05
C GLN A 99 9.75 4.56 3.61
N VAL A 100 10.81 4.95 2.90
CA VAL A 100 10.69 5.46 1.53
C VAL A 100 11.57 4.68 0.57
N GLY A 101 10.95 4.07 -0.45
CA GLY A 101 11.62 3.35 -1.53
C GLY A 101 11.70 4.16 -2.82
N VAL A 102 12.86 4.17 -3.46
CA VAL A 102 13.03 4.67 -4.84
C VAL A 102 13.44 3.49 -5.71
N ASN A 103 12.56 3.08 -6.62
CA ASN A 103 12.70 1.88 -7.46
C ASN A 103 12.84 0.57 -6.66
N VAL A 104 12.34 0.54 -5.42
CA VAL A 104 12.32 -0.62 -4.53
C VAL A 104 10.91 -0.75 -3.96
N PRO A 105 10.18 -1.86 -4.19
CA PRO A 105 8.77 -1.98 -3.79
C PRO A 105 8.60 -2.10 -2.27
N ILE A 106 9.51 -2.80 -1.61
CA ILE A 106 9.47 -3.08 -0.16
C ILE A 106 10.75 -2.51 0.46
N PRO A 107 10.75 -1.24 0.91
CA PRO A 107 11.94 -0.53 1.37
C PRO A 107 12.27 -0.83 2.83
N VAL A 108 12.24 -2.10 3.23
CA VAL A 108 12.56 -2.52 4.61
C VAL A 108 14.05 -2.27 4.90
N PRO A 109 14.39 -1.50 5.94
CA PRO A 109 15.78 -1.24 6.30
C PRO A 109 16.52 -2.52 6.68
N VAL A 110 17.81 -2.60 6.32
CA VAL A 110 18.68 -3.66 6.84
C VAL A 110 18.93 -3.46 8.34
N PRO A 111 19.22 -4.51 9.14
CA PRO A 111 19.20 -4.46 10.61
C PRO A 111 20.10 -3.40 11.29
N PHE A 112 21.06 -2.83 10.57
CA PHE A 112 21.91 -1.74 11.07
C PHE A 112 21.22 -0.37 11.07
N PHE A 113 20.12 -0.24 10.32
CA PHE A 113 19.22 0.92 10.31
C PHE A 113 17.91 0.52 10.98
N SER A 114 17.22 1.49 11.58
CA SER A 114 15.97 1.23 12.28
C SER A 114 14.80 1.09 11.31
N PHE A 115 13.89 0.16 11.60
CA PHE A 115 12.57 0.13 10.95
C PHE A 115 11.70 1.24 11.51
N THR A 116 11.32 2.14 10.62
CA THR A 116 10.54 3.33 10.94
C THR A 116 9.10 3.15 10.46
N GLY A 117 8.15 3.67 11.23
CA GLY A 117 6.79 3.88 10.78
C GLY A 117 6.35 5.27 11.19
N SER A 118 5.31 5.80 10.56
CA SER A 118 4.71 7.06 10.95
C SER A 118 3.19 6.91 11.13
N LYS A 119 2.55 7.96 11.66
CA LYS A 119 1.09 8.02 11.85
C LYS A 119 0.59 6.83 12.68
N ALA A 120 -0.53 6.22 12.31
CA ALA A 120 -1.09 5.08 13.01
C ALA A 120 -0.26 3.78 12.84
N SER A 121 0.83 3.81 12.06
CA SER A 121 1.72 2.64 11.88
C SER A 121 2.80 2.51 12.95
N PHE A 122 2.99 3.52 13.82
CA PHE A 122 3.96 3.47 14.89
C PHE A 122 3.53 4.32 16.09
N ALA A 123 3.78 3.82 17.30
CA ALA A 123 3.55 4.54 18.54
C ALA A 123 4.78 4.42 19.44
N GLY A 124 5.41 5.56 19.74
CA GLY A 124 6.64 5.64 20.53
C GLY A 124 7.64 6.63 19.93
N ASP A 125 8.84 6.67 20.50
CA ASP A 125 9.98 7.47 20.07
C ASP A 125 11.19 6.60 19.65
N LEU A 126 11.23 5.35 20.11
CA LEU A 126 12.27 4.38 19.76
C LEU A 126 11.81 3.41 18.66
N ASN A 127 12.45 3.52 17.50
CA ASN A 127 12.20 2.64 16.35
C ASN A 127 12.72 1.20 16.60
N PHE A 128 12.28 0.25 15.77
CA PHE A 128 12.71 -1.15 15.92
C PHE A 128 14.14 -1.34 15.39
N TYR A 129 14.99 -1.96 16.21
CA TYR A 129 16.41 -2.26 15.94
C TYR A 129 17.21 -1.06 15.37
N GLY A 130 18.46 -1.30 15.00
CA GLY A 130 19.37 -0.23 14.62
C GLY A 130 19.71 0.73 15.76
N LYS A 131 20.41 1.81 15.44
CA LYS A 131 20.73 2.88 16.39
C LYS A 131 19.60 3.93 16.36
N ALA A 132 19.03 4.21 17.53
CA ALA A 132 18.07 5.30 17.74
C ALA A 132 18.71 6.67 17.54
#